data_AF-A0A855MDB5-F1
#
_entry.id   AF-A0A855MDB5-F1
#
_cell.length_a   1.000
_cell.length_b   1.000
_cell.length_c   1.000
_cell.angle_alpha   90.00
_cell.angle_beta   90.00
_cell.angle_gamma   90.00
#
_symmetry.space_group_name_H-M   'P 1'
#
loop_
_entity.id
_entity.type
_entity.pdbx_description
1 polymer ?
#
loop_
_entity_poly.entity_id
_entity_poly.type
_entity_poly.pdbx_seq_one_letter_code
_entity_poly.pdbx_strand_id
1 'polypeptide(L)'
;MSAASGLARAVSGLITAIWQILPRWGRWVASILLVLWLGWTFLIQERHGGASIVVMSVMGRPISYAYVNGNMGGNTDAFDGRNAGGKTAGPYRITGDTVKIDWELDMTEEQEKAGFQFEKHTTTLPMPKREKGQDDFCVLFLPDNKPMIRWTYRCHLDMQDVIDTYRTRKL
;
A
#
# COMPACT_ATOMS: atom_id res chain seq x y z
N MET A 1 -35.22 14.77 6.99
CA MET A 1 -34.31 15.58 7.84
C MET A 1 -34.97 15.82 9.19
N SER A 2 -34.70 15.04 10.26
CA SER A 2 -35.26 15.37 11.59
C SER A 2 -34.57 14.67 12.79
N ALA A 3 -34.20 13.39 12.68
CA ALA A 3 -33.64 12.66 13.83
C ALA A 3 -32.18 13.05 14.17
N ALA A 4 -31.33 13.24 13.16
CA ALA A 4 -29.90 13.55 13.35
C ALA A 4 -29.66 14.92 14.00
N SER A 5 -30.50 15.92 13.71
CA SER A 5 -30.41 17.25 14.30
C SER A 5 -30.91 17.31 15.75
N GLY A 6 -31.90 16.48 16.11
CA GLY A 6 -32.36 16.33 17.49
C GLY A 6 -31.31 15.66 18.38
N LEU A 7 -30.69 14.58 17.90
CA LEU A 7 -29.67 13.84 18.63
C LEU A 7 -28.39 14.68 18.84
N ALA A 8 -27.96 15.43 17.82
CA ALA A 8 -26.81 16.34 17.94
C ALA A 8 -27.02 17.44 18.99
N ARG A 9 -28.24 18.00 19.11
CA ARG A 9 -28.55 19.02 20.12
C ARG A 9 -28.64 18.45 21.54
N ALA A 10 -29.18 17.23 21.68
CA ALA A 10 -29.21 16.55 22.98
C ALA A 10 -27.79 16.26 23.50
N VAL A 11 -26.91 15.78 22.61
CA VAL A 11 -25.50 15.52 22.93
C VAL A 11 -24.76 16.81 23.29
N SER A 12 -24.94 17.90 22.52
CA SER A 12 -24.28 19.17 22.82
C SER A 12 -24.75 19.79 24.14
N GLY A 13 -26.04 19.67 24.48
CA GLY A 13 -26.59 20.09 25.76
C GLY A 13 -25.99 19.34 26.95
N LEU A 14 -25.87 18.00 26.83
CA LEU A 14 -25.26 17.15 27.85
C LEU A 14 -23.79 17.47 28.09
N ILE A 15 -23.01 17.67 27.02
CA ILE A 15 -21.61 18.08 27.12
C ILE A 15 -21.48 19.44 27.83
N THR A 16 -22.35 20.38 27.48
CA THR A 16 -22.33 21.73 28.08
C THR A 16 -22.67 21.68 29.57
N ALA A 17 -23.67 20.89 29.96
CA ALA A 17 -24.07 20.70 31.35
C ALA A 17 -22.94 20.07 32.18
N ILE A 18 -22.34 18.99 31.70
CA ILE A 18 -21.18 18.33 32.35
C ILE A 18 -20.02 19.31 32.48
N TRP A 19 -19.78 20.13 31.46
CA TRP A 19 -18.70 21.10 31.47
C TRP A 19 -18.91 22.23 32.48
N GLN A 20 -20.17 22.60 32.78
CA GLN A 20 -20.48 23.60 33.80
C GLN A 20 -20.43 23.06 35.23
N ILE A 21 -20.61 21.75 35.43
CA ILE A 21 -20.47 21.08 36.73
C ILE A 21 -19.00 21.01 37.17
N LEU A 22 -18.07 20.95 36.21
CA LEU A 22 -16.65 20.89 36.51
C LEU A 22 -16.13 22.21 37.10
N PRO A 23 -15.44 22.16 38.27
CA PRO A 23 -14.79 23.34 38.82
C PRO A 23 -13.73 23.88 37.85
N ARG A 24 -13.42 25.18 37.93
CA ARG A 24 -12.51 25.86 36.99
C ARG A 24 -11.18 25.10 36.79
N TRP A 25 -10.60 24.53 37.84
CA TRP A 25 -9.37 23.73 37.74
C TRP A 25 -9.58 22.41 36.98
N GLY A 26 -10.72 21.73 37.17
CA GLY A 26 -11.06 20.49 36.48
C GLY A 26 -11.25 20.70 34.98
N ARG A 27 -11.76 21.86 34.58
CA ARG A 27 -11.87 22.25 33.17
C ARG A 27 -10.49 22.40 32.51
N TRP A 28 -9.56 23.07 33.18
CA TRP A 28 -8.17 23.18 32.69
C TRP A 28 -7.50 21.81 32.56
N VAL A 29 -7.65 20.92 33.55
CA VAL A 29 -7.08 19.57 33.50
C VAL A 29 -7.65 18.77 32.32
N ALA A 30 -8.98 18.74 32.14
CA ALA A 30 -9.60 18.00 31.05
C ALA A 30 -9.22 18.57 29.67
N SER A 31 -9.09 19.89 29.52
CA SER A 31 -8.58 20.50 28.29
C SER A 31 -7.12 20.13 28.02
N ILE A 32 -6.26 20.15 29.03
CA ILE A 32 -4.85 19.74 28.89
C ILE A 32 -4.75 18.26 28.50
N LEU A 33 -5.52 17.38 29.16
CA LEU A 33 -5.54 15.96 28.83
C LEU A 33 -6.03 15.70 27.41
N LEU A 34 -7.06 16.43 26.95
CA LEU A 34 -7.53 16.34 25.57
C LEU A 34 -6.44 16.77 24.58
N VAL A 35 -5.76 17.89 24.83
CA VAL A 35 -4.67 18.38 23.97
C VAL A 35 -3.50 17.39 23.97
N LEU A 36 -3.12 16.83 25.11
CA LEU A 36 -2.07 15.81 25.21
C LEU A 36 -2.47 14.53 24.48
N TRP A 37 -3.72 14.10 24.61
CA TRP A 37 -4.24 12.93 23.90
C TRP A 37 -4.28 13.14 22.39
N LEU A 38 -4.75 14.30 21.93
CA LEU A 38 -4.70 14.68 20.51
C LEU A 38 -3.26 14.77 20.01
N GLY A 39 -2.38 15.44 20.75
CA GLY A 39 -0.95 15.52 20.43
C GLY A 39 -0.31 14.14 20.31
N TRP A 40 -0.57 13.23 21.25
CA TRP A 40 -0.09 11.85 21.21
C TRP A 40 -0.64 11.09 19.98
N THR A 41 -1.95 11.14 19.75
CA THR A 41 -2.61 10.40 18.66
C THR A 41 -2.20 10.88 17.27
N PHE A 42 -1.92 12.17 17.09
CA PHE A 42 -1.50 12.72 15.79
C PHE A 42 0.01 12.73 15.58
N LEU A 43 0.81 12.94 16.63
CA LEU A 43 2.27 13.10 16.49
C LEU A 43 3.04 11.78 16.68
N ILE A 44 2.54 10.88 17.54
CA ILE A 44 3.30 9.71 17.99
C ILE A 44 2.75 8.41 17.39
N GLN A 45 1.46 8.33 17.09
CA GLN A 45 0.92 7.16 16.41
C GLN A 45 1.48 7.11 14.97
N GLU A 46 2.44 6.22 14.71
CA GLU A 46 2.92 5.88 13.37
C GLU A 46 1.77 5.22 12.58
N ARG A 47 0.88 6.05 12.05
CA ARG A 47 -0.11 5.62 11.07
C ARG A 47 0.60 5.53 9.74
N HIS A 48 1.14 4.36 9.44
CA HIS A 48 1.40 3.99 8.07
C HIS A 48 0.07 4.03 7.33
N GLY A 49 -0.11 5.03 6.46
CA GLY A 49 -1.29 5.17 5.63
C GLY A 49 -1.47 3.97 4.71
N GLY A 50 -2.60 3.93 3.99
CA GLY A 50 -2.74 2.99 2.89
C GLY A 50 -1.58 3.15 1.90
N ALA A 51 -1.07 2.05 1.39
CA ALA A 51 0.06 2.00 0.49
C ALA A 51 -0.37 1.68 -0.94
N SER A 52 0.32 2.26 -1.90
CA SER A 52 0.17 1.93 -3.31
C SER A 52 1.01 0.70 -3.63
N ILE A 53 0.42 -0.32 -4.25
CA ILE A 53 1.19 -1.44 -4.81
C ILE A 53 1.67 -1.01 -6.18
N VAL A 54 2.98 -1.02 -6.40
CA VAL A 54 3.59 -0.74 -7.70
C VAL A 54 4.24 -2.00 -8.22
N VAL A 55 3.72 -2.49 -9.34
CA VAL A 55 4.21 -3.73 -9.96
C VAL A 55 5.09 -3.37 -11.14
N MET A 56 6.30 -3.94 -11.17
CA MET A 56 7.33 -3.73 -12.18
C MET A 56 7.91 -5.08 -12.59
N SER A 57 8.44 -5.17 -13.80
CA SER A 57 9.01 -6.41 -14.33
C SER A 57 10.22 -6.13 -15.20
N VAL A 58 11.30 -6.89 -14.98
CA VAL A 58 12.44 -6.99 -15.91
C VAL A 58 12.43 -8.33 -16.64
N MET A 59 11.30 -9.04 -16.62
CA MET A 59 11.13 -10.29 -17.36
C MET A 59 10.85 -10.02 -18.84
N GLY A 60 11.30 -10.93 -19.70
CA GLY A 60 10.98 -10.89 -21.13
C GLY A 60 9.52 -11.21 -21.46
N ARG A 61 8.66 -11.47 -20.45
CA ARG A 61 7.24 -11.79 -20.60
C ARG A 61 6.39 -10.86 -19.72
N PRO A 62 5.21 -10.42 -20.19
CA PRO A 62 4.33 -9.57 -19.41
C PRO A 62 3.70 -10.32 -18.22
N ILE A 63 3.23 -9.55 -17.24
CA ILE A 63 2.46 -10.05 -16.10
C ILE A 63 1.05 -9.49 -16.26
N SER A 64 0.10 -10.40 -16.42
CA SER A 64 -1.31 -10.06 -16.60
C SER A 64 -1.89 -9.47 -15.32
N TYR A 65 -1.66 -10.12 -14.18
CA TYR A 65 -2.08 -9.64 -12.86
C TYR A 65 -1.12 -10.07 -11.77
N ALA A 66 -1.01 -9.26 -10.72
CA ALA A 66 -0.32 -9.59 -9.48
C ALA A 66 -1.18 -9.17 -8.28
N TYR A 67 -1.10 -9.91 -7.18
CA TYR A 67 -1.81 -9.65 -5.93
C TYR A 67 -0.84 -9.68 -4.76
N VAL A 68 -1.05 -8.79 -3.79
CA VAL A 68 -0.26 -8.68 -2.56
C VAL A 68 -1.21 -8.79 -1.37
N ASN A 69 -1.10 -9.87 -0.60
CA ASN A 69 -2.02 -10.19 0.50
C ASN A 69 -3.50 -10.10 0.08
N GLY A 70 -3.82 -10.55 -1.14
CA GLY A 70 -5.18 -10.49 -1.70
C GLY A 70 -5.59 -9.13 -2.30
N ASN A 71 -4.76 -8.10 -2.19
CA ASN A 71 -4.99 -6.82 -2.85
C ASN A 71 -4.47 -6.84 -4.28
N MET A 72 -5.27 -6.40 -5.25
CA MET A 72 -4.91 -6.39 -6.65
C MET A 72 -3.86 -5.30 -6.94
N GLY A 73 -2.73 -5.71 -7.52
CA GLY A 73 -1.71 -4.84 -8.07
C GLY A 73 -1.97 -4.49 -9.54
N GLY A 74 -1.09 -3.67 -10.11
CA GLY A 74 -1.09 -3.39 -11.54
C GLY A 74 -0.52 -4.54 -12.37
N ASN A 75 -0.78 -4.50 -13.67
CA ASN A 75 -0.15 -5.38 -14.66
C ASN A 75 1.20 -4.80 -15.13
N THR A 76 2.00 -5.59 -15.85
CA THR A 76 3.25 -5.10 -16.44
C THR A 76 3.43 -5.60 -17.84
N ASP A 77 3.94 -4.74 -18.72
CA ASP A 77 4.39 -5.12 -20.05
C ASP A 77 5.69 -5.96 -19.97
N ALA A 78 6.06 -6.59 -21.09
CA ALA A 78 7.36 -7.24 -21.21
C ALA A 78 8.49 -6.20 -21.14
N PHE A 79 9.61 -6.60 -20.55
CA PHE A 79 10.76 -5.72 -20.41
C PHE A 79 11.37 -5.35 -21.76
N ASP A 80 11.46 -4.05 -22.03
CA ASP A 80 11.94 -3.50 -23.30
C ASP A 80 13.46 -3.19 -23.32
N GLY A 81 14.16 -3.53 -22.23
CA GLY A 81 15.58 -3.25 -22.03
C GLY A 81 15.92 -1.83 -21.56
N ARG A 82 14.92 -0.94 -21.41
CA ARG A 82 15.08 0.44 -20.95
C ARG A 82 14.40 0.69 -19.60
N ASN A 83 13.13 0.31 -19.45
CA ASN A 83 12.36 0.56 -18.23
C ASN A 83 11.60 -0.70 -17.80
N ALA A 84 11.53 -0.96 -16.50
CA ALA A 84 10.84 -2.13 -15.94
C ALA A 84 9.30 -2.03 -15.98
N GLY A 85 8.73 -1.03 -16.68
CA GLY A 85 7.31 -0.68 -16.55
C GLY A 85 6.94 -0.36 -15.09
N GLY A 86 5.69 -0.01 -14.82
CA GLY A 86 5.25 0.32 -13.46
C GLY A 86 3.79 0.72 -13.41
N LYS A 87 2.90 -0.22 -13.08
CA LYS A 87 1.49 0.09 -12.86
C LYS A 87 1.19 0.08 -11.37
N THR A 88 0.41 1.07 -10.96
CA THR A 88 0.14 1.36 -9.55
C THR A 88 -1.32 1.08 -9.25
N ALA A 89 -1.59 0.45 -8.12
CA ALA A 89 -2.94 0.20 -7.62
C ALA A 89 -3.03 0.48 -6.11
N GLY A 90 -4.20 0.91 -5.63
CA GLY A 90 -4.45 1.21 -4.22
C GLY A 90 -5.10 2.57 -3.99
N PRO A 91 -5.02 3.13 -2.76
CA PRO A 91 -4.20 2.66 -1.63
C PRO A 91 -4.80 1.47 -0.85
N TYR A 92 -3.94 0.56 -0.38
CA TYR A 92 -4.32 -0.63 0.39
C TYR A 92 -3.67 -0.69 1.78
N ARG A 93 -4.32 -1.36 2.74
CA ARG A 93 -3.69 -1.65 4.02
C ARG A 93 -2.92 -2.96 3.94
N ILE A 94 -1.60 -2.88 3.83
CA ILE A 94 -0.69 -4.02 3.78
C ILE A 94 0.00 -4.14 5.15
N THR A 95 -0.28 -5.22 5.86
CA THR A 95 0.22 -5.49 7.22
C THR A 95 0.46 -6.98 7.40
N GLY A 96 1.21 -7.35 8.44
CA GLY A 96 1.53 -8.73 8.80
C GLY A 96 3.03 -9.00 8.73
N ASP A 97 3.44 -10.17 9.23
CA ASP A 97 4.85 -10.56 9.29
C ASP A 97 5.35 -11.17 7.96
N THR A 98 4.41 -11.59 7.11
CA THR A 98 4.66 -12.15 5.79
C THR A 98 3.80 -11.47 4.75
N VAL A 99 4.23 -11.56 3.51
CA VAL A 99 3.47 -11.15 2.34
C VAL A 99 3.33 -12.32 1.39
N LYS A 100 2.09 -12.57 0.99
CA LYS A 100 1.74 -13.51 -0.07
C LYS A 100 1.64 -12.75 -1.38
N ILE A 101 2.35 -13.21 -2.39
CA ILE A 101 2.33 -12.66 -3.73
C ILE A 101 1.80 -13.74 -4.66
N ASP A 102 0.68 -13.45 -5.32
CA ASP A 102 0.09 -14.30 -6.36
C ASP A 102 0.21 -13.56 -7.69
N TRP A 103 0.68 -14.19 -8.75
CA TRP A 103 0.76 -13.54 -10.07
C TRP A 103 0.52 -14.51 -11.21
N GLU A 104 0.13 -13.93 -12.34
CA GLU A 104 -0.17 -14.65 -13.58
C GLU A 104 0.62 -14.04 -14.74
N LEU A 105 1.35 -14.87 -15.46
CA LEU A 105 2.04 -14.44 -16.67
C LEU A 105 1.06 -14.33 -17.83
N ASP A 106 1.27 -13.30 -18.66
CA ASP A 106 0.41 -13.06 -19.82
C ASP A 106 0.55 -14.16 -20.87
N MET A 107 -0.53 -14.47 -21.57
CA MET A 107 -0.59 -15.56 -22.56
C MET A 107 -0.95 -14.98 -23.92
N THR A 108 -0.24 -15.40 -24.97
CA THR A 108 -0.59 -14.97 -26.33
C THR A 108 -1.83 -15.70 -26.82
N GLU A 109 -2.59 -15.06 -27.73
CA GLU A 109 -3.78 -15.67 -28.33
C GLU A 109 -3.46 -16.99 -29.06
N GLU A 110 -2.27 -17.11 -29.65
CA GLU A 110 -1.80 -18.34 -30.28
C GLU A 110 -1.59 -19.47 -29.27
N GLN A 111 -1.05 -19.15 -28.08
CA GLN A 111 -0.92 -20.09 -26.98
C GLN A 111 -2.29 -20.51 -26.44
N GLU A 112 -3.22 -19.57 -26.32
CA GLU A 112 -4.59 -19.90 -25.89
C GLU A 112 -5.27 -20.86 -26.88
N LYS A 113 -5.18 -20.57 -28.19
CA LYS A 113 -5.72 -21.43 -29.27
C LYS A 113 -5.07 -22.81 -29.31
N ALA A 114 -3.81 -22.91 -28.90
CA ALA A 114 -3.10 -24.18 -28.77
C ALA A 114 -3.43 -24.93 -27.47
N GLY A 115 -4.34 -24.39 -26.63
CA GLY A 115 -4.84 -25.04 -25.41
C GLY A 115 -3.92 -24.90 -24.20
N PHE A 116 -2.95 -23.98 -24.23
CA PHE A 116 -2.11 -23.69 -23.07
C PHE A 116 -2.95 -23.08 -21.93
N GLN A 117 -2.54 -23.37 -20.70
CA GLN A 117 -3.17 -22.83 -19.50
C GLN A 117 -2.38 -21.63 -18.98
N PHE A 118 -3.08 -20.70 -18.33
CA PHE A 118 -2.44 -19.57 -17.66
C PHE A 118 -1.43 -20.03 -16.62
N GLU A 119 -0.24 -19.42 -16.65
CA GLU A 119 0.84 -19.74 -15.73
C GLU A 119 0.67 -18.90 -14.47
N LYS A 120 0.16 -19.55 -13.42
CA LYS A 120 -0.08 -18.93 -12.12
C LYS A 120 1.01 -19.33 -11.14
N HIS A 121 1.50 -18.36 -10.39
CA HIS A 121 2.51 -18.56 -9.38
C HIS A 121 2.06 -17.95 -8.06
N THR A 122 2.59 -18.52 -6.99
CA THR A 122 2.39 -18.02 -5.64
C THR A 122 3.68 -18.14 -4.88
N THR A 123 4.00 -17.13 -4.08
CA THR A 123 5.11 -17.20 -3.13
C THR A 123 4.78 -16.43 -1.86
N THR A 124 5.42 -16.80 -0.77
CA THR A 124 5.31 -16.11 0.51
C THR A 124 6.70 -15.65 0.93
N LEU A 125 6.84 -14.35 1.17
CA LEU A 125 8.09 -13.71 1.58
C LEU A 125 7.92 -13.07 2.96
N PRO A 126 9.01 -12.89 3.72
CA PRO A 126 8.95 -12.08 4.94
C PRO A 126 8.57 -10.63 4.58
N MET A 127 7.73 -10.01 5.41
CA MET A 127 7.34 -8.61 5.23
C MET A 127 8.55 -7.71 5.48
N PRO A 128 8.98 -6.88 4.51
CA PRO A 128 10.04 -5.91 4.76
C PRO A 128 9.56 -4.89 5.80
N LYS A 129 10.49 -4.37 6.60
CA LYS A 129 10.19 -3.30 7.56
C LYS A 129 9.77 -2.04 6.79
N ARG A 130 8.62 -1.47 7.16
CA ARG A 130 8.13 -0.19 6.62
C ARG A 130 8.59 0.95 7.50
N GLU A 131 9.20 1.97 6.90
CA GLU A 131 9.58 3.21 7.56
C GLU A 131 8.52 4.30 7.36
N LYS A 132 8.59 5.35 8.18
CA LYS A 132 7.66 6.47 8.10
C LYS A 132 7.83 7.22 6.77
N GLY A 133 6.71 7.44 6.09
CA GLY A 133 6.65 8.13 4.79
C GLY A 133 6.88 7.24 3.56
N GLN A 134 7.19 5.96 3.76
CA GLN A 134 7.16 4.99 2.65
C GLN A 134 5.72 4.64 2.34
N ASP A 135 5.20 5.13 1.21
CA ASP A 135 3.81 4.95 0.79
C ASP A 135 3.65 3.99 -0.38
N ASP A 136 4.75 3.51 -0.94
CA ASP A 136 4.74 2.54 -2.04
C ASP A 136 5.27 1.17 -1.58
N PHE A 137 4.52 0.12 -1.90
CA PHE A 137 4.93 -1.28 -1.81
C PHE A 137 5.31 -1.78 -3.21
N CYS A 138 6.61 -1.87 -3.48
CA CYS A 138 7.10 -2.30 -4.78
C CYS A 138 7.14 -3.81 -4.88
N VAL A 139 6.68 -4.33 -6.00
CA VAL A 139 6.91 -5.72 -6.42
C VAL A 139 7.65 -5.67 -7.76
N LEU A 140 8.91 -6.08 -7.78
CA LEU A 140 9.72 -6.19 -8.98
C LEU A 140 9.91 -7.67 -9.33
N PHE A 141 9.46 -8.08 -10.49
CA PHE A 141 9.69 -9.44 -10.98
C PHE A 141 11.01 -9.53 -11.74
N LEU A 142 11.90 -10.39 -11.25
CA LEU A 142 13.24 -10.65 -11.79
C LEU A 142 13.18 -11.69 -12.93
N PRO A 143 14.24 -11.79 -13.77
CA PRO A 143 14.21 -12.63 -14.97
C PRO A 143 13.96 -14.13 -14.73
N ASP A 144 14.23 -14.63 -13.52
CA ASP A 144 13.99 -16.01 -13.11
C ASP A 144 12.60 -16.24 -12.51
N ASN A 145 11.65 -15.34 -12.82
CA ASN A 145 10.28 -15.36 -12.34
C ASN A 145 10.19 -15.35 -10.81
N LYS A 146 11.07 -14.56 -10.18
CA LYS A 146 11.07 -14.34 -8.73
C LYS A 146 10.70 -12.90 -8.40
N PRO A 147 9.72 -12.67 -7.51
CA PRO A 147 9.42 -11.34 -7.03
C PRO A 147 10.43 -10.90 -5.97
N MET A 148 10.87 -9.66 -6.07
CA MET A 148 11.57 -8.90 -5.04
C MET A 148 10.63 -7.80 -4.54
N ILE A 149 10.56 -7.64 -3.22
CA ILE A 149 9.66 -6.68 -2.57
C ILE A 149 10.41 -5.66 -1.75
N ARG A 150 9.89 -4.43 -1.72
CA ARG A 150 10.47 -3.34 -0.93
C ARG A 150 9.42 -2.28 -0.58
N TRP A 151 9.49 -1.75 0.63
CA TRP A 151 8.82 -0.50 0.97
C TRP A 151 9.67 0.67 0.51
N THR A 152 9.07 1.64 -0.18
CA THR A 152 9.79 2.78 -0.74
C THR A 152 8.99 4.08 -0.62
N TYR A 153 9.67 5.20 -0.79
CA TYR A 153 9.00 6.49 -0.95
C TYR A 153 8.39 6.58 -2.35
N ARG A 154 9.16 6.11 -3.36
CA ARG A 154 8.75 6.05 -4.76
C ARG A 154 9.41 4.87 -5.46
N CYS A 155 8.62 3.88 -5.89
CA CYS A 155 9.19 2.68 -6.51
C CYS A 155 10.04 2.95 -7.76
N HIS A 156 9.63 3.91 -8.59
CA HIS A 156 10.35 4.25 -9.83
C HIS A 156 11.71 4.93 -9.62
N LEU A 157 12.00 5.42 -8.40
CA LEU A 157 13.30 5.99 -8.05
C LEU A 157 14.11 4.99 -7.21
N ASP A 158 13.48 4.46 -6.16
CA ASP A 158 14.15 3.69 -5.11
C ASP A 158 14.45 2.23 -5.52
N MET A 159 14.04 1.82 -6.72
CA MET A 159 14.31 0.49 -7.30
C MET A 159 15.22 0.54 -8.53
N GLN A 160 15.68 1.73 -8.93
CA GLN A 160 16.59 1.89 -10.07
C GLN A 160 17.92 1.18 -9.84
N ASP A 161 18.40 1.10 -8.59
CA ASP A 161 19.60 0.35 -8.21
C ASP A 161 19.57 -1.10 -8.70
N VAL A 162 18.41 -1.74 -8.63
CA VAL A 162 18.23 -3.12 -9.10
C VAL A 162 17.92 -3.15 -10.59
N ILE A 163 17.04 -2.29 -11.08
CA ILE A 163 16.63 -2.25 -12.50
C ILE A 163 17.82 -1.96 -13.42
N ASP A 164 18.74 -1.09 -13.00
CA ASP A 164 19.92 -0.70 -13.78
C ASP A 164 20.82 -1.89 -14.11
N THR A 165 20.87 -2.90 -13.25
CA THR A 165 21.65 -4.12 -13.51
C THR A 165 21.12 -4.93 -14.69
N TYR A 166 19.84 -4.75 -15.05
CA TYR A 166 19.18 -5.44 -16.15
C TYR A 166 19.01 -4.56 -17.41
N ARG A 167 19.30 -3.25 -17.33
CA ARG A 167 19.20 -2.36 -18.49
C ARG A 167 20.19 -2.78 -19.57
N THR A 168 19.66 -3.10 -20.74
CA THR A 168 20.45 -3.45 -21.92
C THR A 168 20.52 -2.31 -22.94
N ARG A 169 19.64 -1.31 -22.83
CA ARG A 169 19.63 -0.10 -23.66
C ARG A 169 20.10 1.10 -22.82
N LYS A 170 21.04 1.89 -23.37
CA LYS A 170 21.47 3.15 -22.75
C LYS A 170 20.36 4.21 -22.84
N LEU A 171 20.31 5.09 -21.84
CA LEU A 171 19.36 6.21 -21.74
C LEU A 171 19.55 7.23 -22.87
#